data_AF-A0A7C7QJ96-F1
#
_entry.id   AF-A0A7C7QJ96-F1
#
_cell.length_a   1.000
_cell.length_b   1.000
_cell.length_c   1.000
_cell.angle_alpha   90.00
_cell.angle_beta   90.00
_cell.angle_gamma   90.00
#
_symmetry.space_group_name_H-M   'P 1'
#
loop_
_entity.id
_entity.type
_entity.pdbx_description
1 polymer ?
#
loop_
_entity_poly.entity_id
_entity_poly.type
_entity_poly.pdbx_seq_one_letter_code
_entity_poly.pdbx_strand_id
1 'polypeptide(L)'
;MQQRDKDEALQIKMDELKTLMMNDSWLYIRAGTKIVHEVHKARGGLIRADFEVREGRLGRVCLSGDFFYFPGKAVTRLESRLEGRPTEEAPTVLTQFYSEEGIEIPGIKVDDWMKVLDVRGR
;
A
#
# COMPACT_ATOMS: atom_id res chain seq x y z
N MET A 1 -30.26 13.71 29.81
CA MET A 1 -30.87 13.93 28.48
C MET A 1 -29.82 14.02 27.36
N GLN A 2 -28.65 14.64 27.58
CA GLN A 2 -27.66 14.93 26.52
C GLN A 2 -26.91 13.77 25.83
N GLN A 3 -26.93 12.53 26.37
CA GLN A 3 -26.18 11.41 25.78
C GLN A 3 -26.97 10.67 24.69
N ARG A 4 -28.28 10.44 24.91
CA ARG A 4 -29.16 9.74 23.96
C ARG A 4 -29.32 10.50 22.64
N ASP A 5 -29.45 11.82 22.72
CA ASP A 5 -29.60 12.67 21.51
C ASP A 5 -28.33 12.64 20.63
N LYS A 6 -27.14 12.47 21.23
CA LYS A 6 -25.88 12.33 20.49
C LYS A 6 -25.76 10.95 19.84
N ASP A 7 -26.24 9.91 20.52
CA ASP A 7 -26.23 8.55 19.99
C ASP A 7 -27.20 8.42 18.79
N GLU A 8 -28.37 9.07 18.85
CA GLU A 8 -29.31 9.15 17.73
C GLU A 8 -28.73 9.92 16.54
N ALA A 9 -28.12 11.09 16.80
CA ALA A 9 -27.48 11.88 15.75
C ALA A 9 -26.32 11.11 15.07
N LEU A 10 -25.55 10.34 15.85
CA LEU A 10 -24.49 9.49 15.33
C LEU A 10 -25.06 8.36 14.47
N GLN A 11 -26.14 7.71 14.91
CA GLN A 11 -26.78 6.63 14.18
C GLN A 11 -27.33 7.11 12.83
N ILE A 12 -27.98 8.28 12.81
CA ILE A 12 -28.46 8.93 11.58
C ILE A 12 -27.28 9.18 10.62
N LYS A 13 -26.16 9.70 11.13
CA LYS A 13 -24.98 9.98 10.29
C LYS A 13 -24.35 8.70 9.75
N MET A 14 -24.31 7.63 10.55
CA MET A 14 -23.82 6.33 10.11
C MET A 14 -24.70 5.72 9.02
N ASP A 15 -26.02 5.85 9.12
CA ASP A 15 -26.94 5.34 8.11
C ASP A 15 -26.86 6.16 6.80
N GLU A 16 -26.76 7.49 6.89
CA GLU A 16 -26.49 8.34 5.72
C GLU A 16 -25.18 7.95 5.01
N LEU A 17 -24.10 7.78 5.79
CA LEU A 17 -22.80 7.38 5.26
C LEU A 17 -22.85 5.97 4.69
N LYS A 18 -23.59 5.05 5.29
CA LYS A 18 -23.77 3.69 4.78
C LYS A 18 -24.43 3.69 3.40
N THR A 19 -25.47 4.50 3.20
CA THR A 19 -26.13 4.61 1.89
C THR A 19 -25.20 5.20 0.83
N LEU A 20 -24.38 6.17 1.20
CA LEU A 20 -23.35 6.72 0.32
C LEU A 20 -22.25 5.70 0.03
N MET A 21 -21.73 5.02 1.07
CA MET A 21 -20.58 4.13 1.04
C MET A 21 -20.89 2.66 0.66
N MET A 22 -22.13 2.35 0.29
CA MET A 22 -22.52 1.02 -0.20
C MET A 22 -23.06 1.05 -1.62
N ASN A 23 -23.03 2.20 -2.30
CA ASN A 23 -23.37 2.32 -3.72
C ASN A 23 -22.13 2.12 -4.59
N ASP A 24 -22.18 1.28 -5.62
CA ASP A 24 -21.09 1.07 -6.59
C ASP A 24 -20.51 2.37 -7.19
N SER A 25 -21.30 3.45 -7.20
CA SER A 25 -20.88 4.78 -7.65
C SER A 25 -19.90 5.50 -6.71
N TRP A 26 -19.91 5.20 -5.40
CA TRP A 26 -19.00 5.81 -4.42
C TRP A 26 -17.62 5.17 -4.46
N LEU A 27 -17.59 3.84 -4.62
CA LEU A 27 -16.38 3.05 -4.76
C LEU A 27 -16.10 2.89 -6.25
N TYR A 28 -15.82 4.01 -6.92
CA TYR A 28 -15.47 3.99 -8.34
C TYR A 28 -14.03 3.53 -8.53
N ILE A 29 -13.78 2.24 -8.36
CA ILE A 29 -12.57 1.61 -8.88
C ILE A 29 -12.74 1.59 -10.40
N ARG A 30 -11.96 2.41 -11.13
CA ARG A 30 -11.97 2.38 -12.60
C ARG A 30 -11.86 0.94 -13.05
N ALA A 31 -12.82 0.47 -13.86
CA ALA A 31 -12.82 -0.87 -14.43
C ALA A 31 -11.41 -1.20 -14.99
N GLY A 32 -10.81 -2.30 -14.53
CA GLY A 32 -9.43 -2.70 -14.88
C GLY A 32 -8.34 -2.24 -13.90
N THR A 33 -8.68 -1.55 -12.81
CA THR A 33 -7.73 -1.27 -11.71
C THR A 33 -7.90 -2.31 -10.60
N LYS A 34 -6.88 -3.12 -10.34
CA LYS A 34 -6.81 -3.99 -9.15
C LYS A 34 -6.16 -3.21 -8.02
N ILE A 35 -6.82 -3.08 -6.88
CA ILE A 35 -6.20 -2.57 -5.65
C ILE A 35 -5.65 -3.76 -4.87
N VAL A 36 -4.38 -3.67 -4.46
CA VAL A 36 -3.67 -4.72 -3.73
C VAL A 36 -3.30 -4.15 -2.36
N HIS A 37 -3.65 -4.91 -1.32
CA HIS A 37 -3.29 -4.65 0.07
C HIS A 37 -2.59 -5.89 0.62
N GLU A 38 -1.31 -5.78 0.94
CA GLU A 38 -0.52 -6.89 1.46
C GLU A 38 0.26 -6.50 2.70
N VAL A 39 0.46 -7.50 3.56
CA VAL A 39 1.22 -7.35 4.79
C VAL A 39 2.14 -8.55 4.95
N HIS A 40 3.40 -8.30 5.30
CA HIS A 40 4.41 -9.34 5.54
C HIS A 40 5.24 -9.01 6.77
N LYS A 41 5.49 -9.99 7.65
CA LYS A 41 6.39 -9.83 8.79
C LYS A 41 7.78 -10.32 8.41
N ALA A 42 8.68 -9.38 8.19
CA ALA A 42 10.10 -9.63 7.98
C ALA A 42 10.86 -9.60 9.31
N ARG A 43 12.14 -9.97 9.28
CA ARG A 43 13.01 -9.94 10.47
C ARG A 43 13.19 -8.52 11.03
N GLY A 44 13.22 -7.52 10.16
CA GLY A 44 13.40 -6.11 10.50
C GLY A 44 12.13 -5.36 10.87
N GLY A 45 10.96 -5.98 10.73
CA GLY A 45 9.66 -5.33 10.96
C GLY A 45 8.55 -5.86 10.05
N LEU A 46 7.35 -5.32 10.25
CA LEU A 46 6.14 -5.48 9.48
C LEU A 46 6.22 -4.55 8.28
N ILE A 47 6.02 -5.10 7.10
CA ILE A 47 5.90 -4.38 5.84
C ILE A 47 4.44 -4.44 5.43
N ARG A 48 3.90 -3.30 5.00
CA ARG A 48 2.58 -3.17 4.41
C ARG A 48 2.72 -2.48 3.06
N ALA A 49 2.11 -3.06 2.04
CA ALA A 49 2.06 -2.50 0.69
C ALA A 49 0.61 -2.27 0.28
N ASP A 50 0.30 -1.04 -0.08
CA ASP A 50 -0.96 -0.60 -0.67
C ASP A 50 -0.66 -0.09 -2.07
N PHE A 51 -1.14 -0.77 -3.11
CA PHE A 51 -0.89 -0.30 -4.47
C PHE A 51 -1.98 -0.64 -5.47
N GLU A 52 -2.01 0.13 -6.55
CA GLU A 52 -2.87 -0.12 -7.70
C GLU A 52 -2.12 -0.94 -8.74
N VAL A 53 -2.81 -1.81 -9.47
CA VAL A 53 -2.32 -2.47 -10.68
C VAL A 53 -3.29 -2.18 -11.81
N ARG A 54 -2.77 -1.57 -12.88
CA ARG A 54 -3.52 -1.26 -14.11
C ARG A 54 -2.75 -1.82 -15.28
N GLU A 55 -3.36 -2.71 -16.06
CA GLU A 55 -2.73 -3.30 -17.26
C GLU A 55 -1.33 -3.89 -16.97
N GLY A 56 -1.17 -4.57 -15.82
CA GLY A 56 0.10 -5.18 -15.41
C GLY A 56 1.16 -4.19 -14.90
N ARG A 57 0.80 -2.91 -14.71
CA ARG A 57 1.70 -1.85 -14.22
C ARG A 57 1.29 -1.40 -12.84
N LEU A 58 2.28 -1.13 -11.99
CA LEU A 58 2.10 -0.53 -10.66
C LEU A 58 1.62 0.91 -10.85
N GLY A 59 0.47 1.24 -10.28
CA GLY A 59 -0.07 2.60 -10.22
C GLY A 59 0.50 3.33 -9.01
N ARG A 60 -0.37 3.92 -8.18
CA ARG A 60 0.07 4.49 -6.90
C ARG A 60 0.60 3.39 -5.99
N VAL A 61 1.77 3.58 -5.38
CA VAL A 61 2.38 2.62 -4.46
C VAL A 61 2.64 3.30 -3.12
N CYS A 62 2.19 2.68 -2.03
CA CYS A 62 2.41 3.12 -0.66
C CYS A 62 2.98 1.95 0.14
N LEU A 63 4.21 2.10 0.60
CA LEU A 63 4.97 1.15 1.41
C LEU A 63 5.10 1.73 2.82
N SER A 64 4.55 1.02 3.79
CA SER A 64 4.52 1.44 5.19
C SER A 64 4.83 0.27 6.11
N GLY A 65 4.99 0.51 7.40
CA GLY A 65 5.37 -0.55 8.33
C GLY A 65 6.01 -0.08 9.61
N ASP A 66 6.46 -1.05 10.41
CA ASP A 66 7.20 -0.85 11.67
C ASP A 66 8.70 -1.17 11.56
N PHE A 67 9.30 -0.96 10.37
CA PHE A 67 10.72 -1.16 10.10
C PHE A 67 11.50 0.16 10.06
N PHE A 68 12.81 0.07 10.26
CA PHE A 68 13.71 1.22 10.21
C PHE A 68 14.37 1.34 8.84
N TYR A 69 14.61 2.58 8.40
CA TYR A 69 15.37 2.86 7.19
C TYR A 69 16.08 4.22 7.27
N PHE A 70 17.17 4.33 6.53
CA PHE A 70 17.92 5.57 6.33
C PHE A 70 18.34 5.69 4.86
N PRO A 71 18.32 6.90 4.26
CA PRO A 71 17.83 8.17 4.80
C PRO A 71 16.30 8.23 4.88
N GLY A 72 15.74 9.21 5.60
CA GLY A 72 14.28 9.31 5.84
C GLY A 72 13.38 9.47 4.59
N LYS A 73 13.95 9.60 3.39
CA LYS A 73 13.23 9.60 2.11
C LYS A 73 13.43 8.32 1.29
N ALA A 74 14.11 7.30 1.84
CA ALA A 74 14.46 6.08 1.13
C ALA A 74 13.20 5.36 0.62
N VAL A 75 12.23 5.11 1.50
CA VAL A 75 10.97 4.42 1.14
C VAL A 75 10.17 5.22 0.12
N THR A 76 10.03 6.54 0.29
CA THR A 76 9.34 7.38 -0.69
C THR A 76 10.03 7.38 -2.07
N ARG A 77 11.37 7.35 -2.10
CA ARG A 77 12.11 7.18 -3.37
C ARG A 77 11.86 5.82 -4.00
N LEU A 78 11.76 4.76 -3.19
CA LEU A 78 11.44 3.42 -3.68
C LEU A 78 10.03 3.36 -4.26
N GLU A 79 9.03 3.91 -3.56
CA GLU A 79 7.65 4.04 -4.04
C GLU A 79 7.64 4.71 -5.43
N SER A 80 8.19 5.92 -5.55
CA SER A 80 8.21 6.67 -6.82
C SER A 80 8.93 5.94 -7.96
N ARG A 81 9.86 5.02 -7.66
CA ARG A 81 10.53 4.20 -8.69
C ARG A 81 9.70 3.02 -9.15
N LEU A 82 8.88 2.47 -8.27
CA LEU A 82 7.96 1.39 -8.56
C LEU A 82 6.73 1.90 -9.32
N GLU A 83 6.24 3.09 -8.97
CA GLU A 83 5.09 3.71 -9.65
C GLU A 83 5.33 3.83 -11.16
N GLY A 84 4.35 3.40 -11.95
CA GLY A 84 4.41 3.38 -13.41
C GLY A 84 5.29 2.29 -14.01
N ARG A 85 5.86 1.36 -13.23
CA ARG A 85 6.62 0.22 -13.77
C ARG A 85 5.76 -1.01 -13.96
N PRO A 86 6.06 -1.89 -14.93
CA PRO A 86 5.51 -3.24 -14.95
C PRO A 86 5.75 -3.93 -13.61
N THR A 87 4.78 -4.68 -13.12
CA THR A 87 4.92 -5.45 -11.86
C THR A 87 6.09 -6.43 -11.93
N GLU A 88 6.45 -6.85 -13.15
CA GLU A 88 7.57 -7.74 -13.40
C GLU A 88 8.95 -7.13 -13.18
N GLU A 89 9.07 -5.80 -13.27
CA GLU A 89 10.31 -5.06 -13.06
C GLU A 89 10.59 -4.80 -11.56
N ALA A 90 9.63 -5.05 -10.66
CA ALA A 90 9.79 -4.80 -9.23
C ALA A 90 11.06 -5.42 -8.61
N PRO A 91 11.44 -6.69 -8.90
CA PRO A 91 12.69 -7.26 -8.39
C PRO A 91 13.94 -6.49 -8.85
N THR A 92 13.95 -6.03 -10.10
CA THR A 92 15.06 -5.27 -10.68
C THR A 92 15.16 -3.89 -10.04
N VAL A 93 14.03 -3.20 -9.86
CA VAL A 93 13.97 -1.89 -9.18
C VAL A 93 14.45 -2.00 -7.73
N LEU A 94 14.00 -3.04 -7.00
CA LEU A 94 14.45 -3.30 -5.63
C LEU A 94 15.95 -3.57 -5.58
N THR A 95 16.47 -4.42 -6.46
CA THR A 95 17.90 -4.75 -6.48
C THR A 95 18.75 -3.50 -6.76
N GLN A 96 18.33 -2.67 -7.73
CA GLN A 96 19.00 -1.40 -8.01
C GLN A 96 18.94 -0.45 -6.82
N PHE A 97 17.79 -0.36 -6.16
CA PHE A 97 17.60 0.48 -4.99
C PHE A 97 18.52 0.10 -3.82
N TYR A 98 18.71 -1.19 -3.57
CA TYR A 98 19.65 -1.68 -2.54
C TYR A 98 21.12 -1.55 -2.94
N SER A 99 21.43 -1.40 -4.24
CA SER A 99 22.80 -1.14 -4.71
C SER A 99 23.22 0.32 -4.58
N GLU A 100 22.29 1.22 -4.23
CA GLU A 100 22.62 2.64 -4.04
C GLU A 100 23.38 2.87 -2.73
N GLU A 101 24.47 3.64 -2.83
CA GLU A 101 25.24 4.01 -1.65
C GLU A 101 24.39 4.82 -0.66
N GLY A 102 24.50 4.44 0.63
CA GLY A 102 23.84 5.14 1.73
C GLY A 102 22.38 4.76 1.98
N ILE A 103 21.83 3.77 1.27
CA ILE A 103 20.53 3.18 1.61
C ILE A 103 20.74 2.06 2.64
N GLU A 104 20.10 2.19 3.79
CA GLU A 104 20.09 1.18 4.83
C GLU A 104 18.65 0.84 5.22
N ILE A 105 18.28 -0.44 5.11
CA ILE A 105 17.00 -0.96 5.61
C ILE A 105 17.27 -2.24 6.41
N PRO A 106 17.64 -2.12 7.71
CA PRO A 106 18.05 -3.26 8.52
C PRO A 106 16.96 -4.33 8.65
N GLY A 107 17.34 -5.58 8.35
CA GLY A 107 16.45 -6.74 8.54
C GLY A 107 15.33 -6.90 7.51
N ILE A 108 15.28 -6.04 6.48
CA ILE A 108 14.37 -6.19 5.34
C ILE A 108 15.20 -6.46 4.09
N LYS A 109 14.91 -7.56 3.38
CA LYS A 109 15.57 -7.94 2.13
C LYS A 109 14.65 -7.79 0.91
N VAL A 110 15.22 -7.86 -0.29
CA VAL A 110 14.47 -7.90 -1.55
C VAL A 110 13.38 -8.99 -1.52
N ASP A 111 13.70 -10.17 -0.99
CA ASP A 111 12.74 -11.27 -0.87
C ASP A 111 11.53 -10.90 0.01
N ASP A 112 11.71 -10.11 1.06
CA ASP A 112 10.63 -9.65 1.93
C ASP A 112 9.71 -8.66 1.20
N TRP A 113 10.28 -7.75 0.41
CA TRP A 113 9.50 -6.85 -0.45
C TRP A 113 8.71 -7.62 -1.50
N MET A 114 9.30 -8.68 -2.07
CA MET A 114 8.60 -9.52 -3.04
C MET A 114 7.42 -10.28 -2.44
N LYS A 115 7.40 -10.54 -1.12
CA LYS A 115 6.21 -11.13 -0.45
C LYS A 115 4.98 -10.23 -0.51
N VAL A 116 5.17 -8.92 -0.61
CA VAL A 116 4.07 -7.94 -0.66
C VAL A 116 3.83 -7.36 -2.05
N LEU A 117 4.82 -7.41 -2.95
CA LEU A 117 4.71 -6.86 -4.32
C LEU A 117 4.41 -7.90 -5.40
N ASP A 118 4.57 -9.21 -5.13
CA ASP A 118 4.26 -10.23 -6.12
C ASP A 118 2.75 -10.44 -6.27
N VAL A 119 2.26 -10.12 -7.47
CA VAL A 119 0.85 -10.29 -7.88
C VAL A 119 0.64 -11.52 -8.76
N ARG A 120 1.69 -12.26 -9.15
CA ARG A 120 1.59 -13.40 -10.09
C ARG A 120 1.13 -14.70 -9.43
N GLY A 121 1.25 -14.80 -8.11
CA GLY A 121 0.84 -15.98 -7.35
C GLY A 121 -0.65 -16.08 -7.02
N ARG A 122 -1.52 -15.19 -7.53
CA ARG A 122 -2.94 -15.09 -7.13
C ARG A 122 -3.89 -14.65 -8.23
#